data_AF-A0A1L6MW95-F1
#
_entry.id   AF-A0A1L6MW95-F1
#
_cell.length_a   1.000
_cell.length_b   1.000
_cell.length_c   1.000
_cell.angle_alpha   90.00
_cell.angle_beta   90.00
_cell.angle_gamma   90.00
#
_symmetry.space_group_name_H-M   'P 1'
#
loop_
_entity.id
_entity.type
_entity.pdbx_description
1 polymer ?
#
loop_
_entity_poly.entity_id
_entity_poly.type
_entity_poly.pdbx_seq_one_letter_code
_entity_poly.pdbx_strand_id
1 'polypeptide(L)'
;MFGHADIAPGWKWDPGPLFHWKRLYDHGIGAWSDEQEVPSLIAGKSPQQLIRGEERLRSFQEHLKQWEYLLQVTGKLDEQTEHVVNAFHMHFLGEENTIPPEETKAVLHALIRKYPTERT
;
A
#
# COMPACT_ATOMS: atom_id res chain seq x y z
N MET A 1 -0.58 2.18 18.70
CA MET A 1 -0.51 3.32 17.77
C MET A 1 0.83 3.23 17.03
N PHE A 2 0.90 2.40 15.98
CA PHE A 2 2.04 2.40 15.07
C PHE A 2 1.72 3.46 14.02
N GLY A 3 2.22 4.67 14.21
CA GLY A 3 2.02 5.76 13.27
C GLY A 3 2.78 5.46 11.98
N HIS A 4 2.12 4.84 11.00
CA HIS A 4 2.64 4.71 9.64
C HIS A 4 2.30 5.99 8.88
N ALA A 5 2.97 7.07 9.28
CA ALA A 5 2.92 8.34 8.61
C ALA A 5 3.81 8.29 7.35
N ASP A 6 3.43 7.48 6.37
CA ASP A 6 3.91 7.66 4.99
C ASP A 6 3.09 8.83 4.41
N ILE A 7 3.58 10.05 4.69
CA ILE A 7 2.86 11.31 4.58
C ILE A 7 2.61 11.73 3.12
N ALA A 8 1.40 12.25 2.91
CA ALA A 8 0.84 12.98 1.76
C ALA A 8 1.80 13.91 0.98
N PRO A 9 1.40 14.35 -0.24
CA PRO A 9 2.30 14.83 -1.29
C PRO A 9 3.11 16.07 -0.89
N GLY A 10 4.42 15.99 -1.10
CA GLY A 10 5.33 17.14 -1.10
C GLY A 10 6.61 16.98 -0.29
N TRP A 11 6.78 15.93 0.51
CA TRP A 11 7.99 15.75 1.32
C TRP A 11 8.65 14.37 1.12
N LYS A 12 9.97 14.42 1.22
CA LYS A 12 10.98 13.42 0.88
C LYS A 12 10.59 11.99 1.28
N TRP A 13 10.48 11.10 0.30
CA TRP A 13 10.23 9.66 0.47
C TRP A 13 11.51 8.92 0.91
N ASP A 14 12.14 9.39 1.99
CA ASP A 14 13.22 8.65 2.63
C ASP A 14 12.57 7.52 3.45
N PRO A 15 13.09 6.28 3.41
CA PRO A 15 14.42 5.88 2.96
C PRO A 15 14.50 5.25 1.54
N GLY A 16 13.45 5.35 0.73
CA GLY A 16 13.42 4.87 -0.67
C GLY A 16 13.38 3.33 -0.82
N PRO A 17 13.35 2.81 -2.07
CA PRO A 17 13.13 1.38 -2.37
C PRO A 17 14.31 0.48 -1.95
N LEU A 18 15.51 1.05 -1.79
CA LEU A 18 16.70 0.32 -1.38
C LEU A 18 16.78 0.08 0.13
N PHE A 19 15.85 0.65 0.89
CA PHE A 19 15.80 0.42 2.31
C PHE A 19 15.24 -0.96 2.63
N HIS A 20 15.91 -1.68 3.51
CA HIS A 20 15.57 -3.05 3.83
C HIS A 20 14.41 -3.13 4.84
N TRP A 21 13.22 -2.64 4.47
CA TRP A 21 12.03 -2.63 5.33
C TRP A 21 11.68 -4.01 5.89
N LYS A 22 11.73 -5.05 5.05
CA LYS A 22 11.54 -6.44 5.49
C LYS A 22 12.52 -6.85 6.59
N ARG A 23 13.78 -6.44 6.49
CA ARG A 23 14.80 -6.77 7.49
C ARG A 23 14.50 -6.14 8.84
N LEU A 24 13.94 -4.93 8.88
CA LEU A 24 13.48 -4.33 10.13
C LEU A 24 12.33 -5.13 10.73
N TYR A 25 11.37 -5.52 9.90
CA TYR A 25 10.25 -6.36 10.33
C TYR A 25 10.72 -7.72 10.88
N ASP A 26 11.69 -8.36 10.24
CA ASP A 26 12.30 -9.61 10.73
C ASP A 26 12.96 -9.46 12.11
N HIS A 27 13.34 -8.24 12.49
CA HIS A 27 13.85 -7.88 13.81
C HIS A 27 12.77 -7.33 14.77
N GLY A 28 11.49 -7.45 14.42
CA GLY A 28 10.35 -7.04 15.23
C GLY A 28 10.01 -5.55 15.15
N ILE A 29 10.45 -4.86 14.10
CA ILE A 29 10.24 -3.42 13.91
C ILE A 29 9.39 -3.15 12.66
N GLY A 30 8.21 -2.54 12.83
CA GLY A 30 7.34 -2.12 11.74
C GLY A 30 6.30 -3.18 11.33
N ALA A 31 5.65 -2.94 10.20
CA ALA A 31 4.58 -3.79 9.66
C ALA A 31 5.03 -4.44 8.34
N TRP A 32 4.65 -5.71 8.15
CA TRP A 32 4.85 -6.44 6.90
C TRP A 32 3.70 -7.43 6.68
N SER A 33 3.30 -7.62 5.41
CA SER A 33 2.26 -8.57 5.01
C SER A 33 2.74 -10.00 5.16
N ASP A 34 1.81 -10.94 5.35
CA ASP A 34 2.15 -12.36 5.38
C ASP A 34 2.37 -12.90 3.96
N GLU A 35 3.52 -13.55 3.75
CA GLU A 35 3.94 -14.08 2.44
C GLU A 35 2.95 -15.11 1.86
N GLN A 36 2.16 -15.77 2.70
CA GLN A 36 1.16 -16.77 2.26
C GLN A 36 -0.24 -16.19 2.04
N GLU A 37 -0.54 -15.00 2.56
CA GLU A 37 -1.86 -14.40 2.41
C GLU A 37 -2.02 -13.72 1.04
N VAL A 38 -0.97 -13.05 0.57
CA VAL A 38 -1.01 -12.32 -0.72
C VAL A 38 -1.32 -13.24 -1.91
N PRO A 39 -0.66 -14.42 -2.09
CA PRO A 39 -1.01 -15.36 -3.15
C PRO A 39 -2.47 -15.83 -3.08
N SER A 40 -3.02 -15.99 -1.88
CA SER A 40 -4.40 -16.44 -1.68
C SER A 40 -5.41 -15.35 -2.08
N LEU A 41 -5.09 -14.07 -1.87
CA LEU A 41 -5.94 -12.93 -2.23
C LEU A 41 -5.99 -12.63 -3.74
N ILE A 42 -4.96 -13.03 -4.48
CA ILE A 42 -4.86 -12.87 -5.94
C ILE A 42 -5.12 -14.16 -6.71
N ALA A 43 -5.48 -15.26 -6.03
CA ALA A 43 -5.80 -16.52 -6.68
C ALA A 43 -6.94 -16.34 -7.70
N GLY A 44 -6.68 -16.71 -8.96
CA GLY A 44 -7.65 -16.53 -10.05
C GLY A 44 -7.70 -15.12 -10.66
N LYS A 45 -6.84 -14.20 -10.22
CA LYS A 45 -6.61 -12.89 -10.86
C LYS A 45 -5.27 -12.87 -11.57
N SER A 46 -5.12 -11.99 -12.56
CA SER A 46 -3.80 -11.65 -13.12
C SER A 46 -3.12 -10.63 -12.19
N PRO A 47 -2.01 -10.98 -11.49
CA PRO A 47 -1.38 -10.07 -10.52
C PRO A 47 -0.98 -8.74 -11.14
N GLN A 48 -0.50 -8.77 -12.40
CA GLN A 48 -0.03 -7.61 -13.16
C GLN A 48 -1.16 -6.77 -13.76
N GLN A 49 -2.42 -7.19 -13.62
CA GLN A 49 -3.54 -6.41 -14.12
C GLN A 49 -3.65 -5.11 -13.33
N LEU A 50 -3.69 -3.98 -14.04
CA LEU A 50 -3.77 -2.66 -13.42
C LEU A 50 -5.15 -2.41 -12.82
N ILE A 51 -5.18 -1.76 -11.66
CA ILE A 51 -6.42 -1.24 -11.07
C ILE A 51 -6.91 -0.08 -11.93
N ARG A 52 -8.05 -0.26 -12.60
CA ARG A 52 -8.66 0.74 -13.50
C ARG A 52 -10.15 0.88 -13.22
N GLY A 53 -10.71 2.04 -13.56
CA GLY A 53 -12.13 2.35 -13.36
C GLY A 53 -12.40 3.05 -12.03
N GLU A 54 -13.36 3.97 -12.04
CA GLU A 54 -13.59 4.90 -10.92
C GLU A 54 -13.89 4.18 -9.60
N GLU A 55 -14.85 3.24 -9.60
CA GLU A 55 -15.24 2.52 -8.39
C GLU A 55 -14.09 1.69 -7.78
N ARG A 56 -13.27 1.08 -8.65
CA ARG A 56 -12.12 0.28 -8.22
C ARG A 56 -11.03 1.15 -7.63
N LEU A 57 -10.78 2.32 -8.22
CA LEU A 57 -9.85 3.31 -7.69
C LEU A 57 -10.36 3.91 -6.38
N ARG A 58 -11.66 4.24 -6.27
CA ARG A 58 -12.27 4.71 -5.00
C ARG A 58 -12.06 3.70 -3.88
N SER A 59 -12.42 2.44 -4.12
CA SER A 59 -12.22 1.36 -3.14
C SER A 59 -10.75 1.22 -2.76
N PHE A 60 -9.83 1.32 -3.72
CA PHE A 60 -8.39 1.24 -3.41
C PHE A 60 -7.91 2.42 -2.56
N GLN A 61 -8.32 3.65 -2.88
CA GLN A 61 -8.03 4.85 -2.09
C GLN A 61 -8.61 4.78 -0.67
N GLU A 62 -9.81 4.19 -0.50
CA GLU A 62 -10.40 3.95 0.82
C GLU A 62 -9.56 3.02 1.68
N HIS A 63 -9.04 1.92 1.10
CA HIS A 63 -8.13 1.02 1.81
C HIS A 63 -6.80 1.70 2.15
N LEU A 64 -6.26 2.54 1.24
CA LEU A 64 -5.05 3.31 1.54
C LEU A 64 -5.29 4.26 2.73
N LYS A 65 -6.44 4.94 2.78
CA LYS A 65 -6.82 5.76 3.95
C LYS A 65 -7.02 4.94 5.22
N GLN A 66 -7.57 3.73 5.11
CA GLN A 66 -7.71 2.82 6.25
C GLN A 66 -6.34 2.40 6.80
N TRP A 67 -5.36 2.24 5.92
CA TRP A 67 -3.94 2.06 6.25
C TRP A 67 -3.23 3.36 6.66
N GLU A 68 -3.99 4.44 6.90
CA GLU A 68 -3.51 5.72 7.39
C GLU A 68 -2.72 6.57 6.38
N TYR A 69 -2.71 6.22 5.09
CA TYR A 69 -2.23 7.15 4.06
C TYR A 69 -3.13 8.38 3.96
N LEU A 70 -2.50 9.53 3.78
CA LEU A 70 -3.18 10.80 3.61
C LEU A 70 -3.46 11.06 2.13
N LEU A 71 -4.72 10.83 1.74
CA LEU A 71 -5.24 11.18 0.41
C LEU A 71 -6.74 11.43 0.44
N GLN A 72 -7.24 12.08 -0.59
CA GLN A 72 -8.66 12.23 -0.90
C GLN A 72 -9.14 11.06 -1.79
N VAL A 73 -10.37 10.60 -1.57
CA VAL A 73 -11.00 9.56 -2.40
C VAL A 73 -11.66 10.21 -3.60
N THR A 74 -10.90 10.34 -4.69
CA THR A 74 -11.32 11.01 -5.94
C THR A 74 -11.84 10.03 -7.00
N GLY A 75 -11.52 8.73 -6.87
CA GLY A 75 -11.79 7.72 -7.90
C GLY A 75 -10.92 7.84 -9.14
N LYS A 76 -9.85 8.65 -9.08
CA LYS A 76 -8.93 8.89 -10.18
C LYS A 76 -7.51 8.54 -9.75
N LEU A 77 -6.71 8.07 -10.70
CA LEU A 77 -5.26 7.98 -10.53
C LEU A 77 -4.70 9.39 -10.74
N ASP A 78 -4.90 10.26 -9.75
CA ASP A 78 -4.36 11.62 -9.70
C ASP A 78 -2.97 11.66 -9.07
N GLU A 79 -2.28 12.80 -9.17
CA GLU A 79 -0.91 12.99 -8.66
C GLU A 79 -0.76 12.56 -7.19
N GLN A 80 -1.75 12.86 -6.36
CA GLN A 80 -1.79 12.43 -4.96
C GLN A 80 -1.78 10.89 -4.84
N THR A 81 -2.56 10.22 -5.68
CA THR A 81 -2.71 8.76 -5.66
C THR A 81 -1.45 8.11 -6.19
N GLU A 82 -0.86 8.64 -7.26
CA GLU A 82 0.42 8.19 -7.81
C GLU A 82 1.55 8.27 -6.78
N HIS A 83 1.62 9.39 -6.05
CA HIS A 83 2.59 9.58 -4.96
C HIS A 83 2.43 8.55 -3.84
N VAL A 84 1.21 8.35 -3.37
CA VAL A 84 0.92 7.35 -2.32
C VAL A 84 1.21 5.93 -2.80
N VAL A 85 0.87 5.59 -4.04
CA VAL A 85 1.17 4.28 -4.62
C VAL A 85 2.68 4.04 -4.68
N ASN A 86 3.44 5.04 -5.14
CA ASN A 86 4.89 4.92 -5.21
C ASN A 86 5.51 4.73 -3.83
N ALA A 87 5.05 5.49 -2.82
CA ALA A 87 5.48 5.32 -1.44
C ALA A 87 5.21 3.90 -0.91
N PHE A 88 4.00 3.39 -1.18
CA PHE A 88 3.60 2.05 -0.80
C PHE A 88 4.47 0.99 -1.48
N HIS A 89 4.76 1.13 -2.78
CA HIS A 89 5.64 0.21 -3.51
C HIS A 89 7.06 0.23 -2.97
N MET A 90 7.64 1.40 -2.70
CA MET A 90 8.98 1.49 -2.13
C MET A 90 9.05 0.83 -0.74
N HIS A 91 8.00 0.97 0.07
CA HIS A 91 7.96 0.40 1.42
C HIS A 91 7.76 -1.13 1.38
N PHE A 92 6.70 -1.60 0.74
CA PHE A 92 6.23 -2.99 0.88
C PHE A 92 6.62 -3.91 -0.27
N LEU A 93 6.99 -3.35 -1.44
CA LEU A 93 7.39 -4.12 -2.62
C LEU A 93 8.86 -3.92 -3.02
N GLY A 94 9.52 -2.87 -2.50
CA GLY A 94 10.91 -2.55 -2.81
C GLY A 94 11.12 -2.07 -4.26
N GLU A 95 10.10 -1.49 -4.88
CA GLU A 95 10.17 -0.96 -6.25
C GLU A 95 9.56 0.44 -6.36
N GLU A 96 9.93 1.18 -7.40
CA GLU A 96 9.32 2.46 -7.76
C GLU A 96 8.30 2.24 -8.89
N ASN A 97 7.04 2.48 -8.60
CA ASN A 97 5.97 2.41 -9.58
C ASN A 97 4.77 3.25 -9.09
N THR A 98 4.19 4.07 -9.96
CA THR A 98 3.06 4.95 -9.64
C THR A 98 1.72 4.34 -10.03
N ILE A 99 1.73 3.22 -10.75
CA ILE A 99 0.55 2.57 -11.31
C ILE A 99 0.32 1.25 -10.57
N PRO A 100 -0.76 1.12 -9.79
CA PRO A 100 -0.96 -0.04 -8.95
C PRO A 100 -1.52 -1.26 -9.74
N PRO A 101 -0.80 -2.39 -9.79
CA PRO A 101 -1.38 -3.69 -10.16
C PRO A 101 -2.31 -4.27 -9.07
N GLU A 102 -3.09 -5.31 -9.40
CA GLU A 102 -3.96 -6.03 -8.45
C GLU A 102 -3.17 -6.59 -7.25
N GLU A 103 -1.90 -6.95 -7.45
CA GLU A 103 -1.00 -7.36 -6.38
C GLU A 103 -0.83 -6.29 -5.29
N THR A 104 -0.74 -5.01 -5.67
CA THR A 104 -0.65 -3.89 -4.71
C THR A 104 -1.86 -3.87 -3.78
N LYS A 105 -3.05 -4.07 -4.34
CA LYS A 105 -4.29 -4.14 -3.54
C LYS A 105 -4.29 -5.34 -2.61
N ALA A 106 -3.75 -6.48 -3.03
CA ALA A 106 -3.68 -7.68 -2.20
C ALA A 106 -2.71 -7.51 -1.02
N VAL A 107 -1.53 -6.93 -1.24
CA VAL A 107 -0.58 -6.60 -0.16
C VAL A 107 -1.21 -5.65 0.85
N LEU A 108 -1.85 -4.57 0.38
CA LEU A 108 -2.55 -3.61 1.23
C LEU A 108 -3.66 -4.28 2.06
N HIS A 109 -4.43 -5.18 1.44
CA HIS A 109 -5.49 -5.89 2.13
C HIS A 109 -4.95 -6.87 3.19
N ALA A 110 -3.86 -7.59 2.90
CA ALA A 110 -3.19 -8.44 3.88
C ALA A 110 -2.66 -7.63 5.08
N LEU A 111 -2.06 -6.46 4.82
CA LEU A 111 -1.62 -5.53 5.85
C LEU A 111 -2.79 -5.10 6.76
N ILE A 112 -3.89 -4.61 6.18
CA ILE A 112 -5.08 -4.18 6.94
C ILE A 112 -5.67 -5.31 7.79
N ARG A 113 -5.69 -6.55 7.28
CA ARG A 113 -6.21 -7.71 8.02
C ARG A 113 -5.33 -8.10 9.18
N LYS A 114 -4.01 -8.01 9.02
CA LYS A 114 -3.03 -8.35 10.03
C LYS A 114 -2.91 -7.28 11.12
N TYR A 115 -3.06 -6.01 10.76
CA TYR A 115 -2.99 -4.88 11.67
C TYR A 115 -4.28 -4.05 11.59
N PRO A 116 -5.39 -4.56 12.13
CA PRO A 116 -6.65 -3.82 12.14
C PRO A 116 -6.51 -2.57 13.01
N THR A 117 -6.76 -1.40 12.43
CA THR A 117 -6.81 -0.15 13.20
C THR A 117 -8.04 -0.21 14.12
N GLU A 118 -7.81 -0.31 15.43
CA GLU A 118 -8.90 -0.25 16.41
C GLU A 118 -9.61 1.10 16.30
N ARG A 119 -10.86 1.10 15.83
CA ARG A 119 -11.73 2.27 15.88
C ARG A 119 -12.13 2.48 17.34
N THR A 120 -11.44 3.37 18.05
CA THR A 120 -11.92 3.95 19.31
C THR A 120 -12.68 5.24 19.04
#